data_AF-A0A7Y5R317-F1
#
_entry.id   AF-A0A7Y5R317-F1
#
_cell.length_a   1.000
_cell.length_b   1.000
_cell.length_c   1.000
_cell.angle_alpha   90.00
_cell.angle_beta   90.00
_cell.angle_gamma   90.00
#
_symmetry.space_group_name_H-M   'P 1'
#
loop_
_entity.id
_entity.type
_entity.pdbx_description
1 polymer ?
#
loop_
_entity_poly.entity_id
_entity_poly.type
_entity_poly.pdbx_seq_one_letter_code
_entity_poly.pdbx_strand_id
1 'polypeptide(L)'
;MKKHLFPPFLALLLSLTAQAQSCLPDGITFSIQAQVDQFPAMYPGCTTIEGEVYVRPPGVTNLDSLIGLKSIGGDLVIDANLVSLHGLDSLESIGGNFWMYFTSVQDMSGLNKQSGFVAH
;
A
#
# COMPACT_ATOMS: atom_id res chain seq x y z
N MET A 1 -40.53 15.06 -36.49
CA MET A 1 -39.76 15.63 -35.36
C MET A 1 -39.09 14.48 -34.61
N LYS A 2 -37.75 14.48 -34.67
CA LYS A 2 -36.72 13.79 -33.87
C LYS A 2 -36.86 12.30 -33.54
N LYS A 3 -36.29 11.49 -34.44
CA LYS A 3 -35.69 10.17 -34.14
C LYS A 3 -34.27 10.44 -33.61
N HIS A 4 -33.95 10.03 -32.39
CA HIS A 4 -32.55 9.89 -31.95
C HIS A 4 -32.39 8.58 -31.17
N LEU A 5 -32.08 7.57 -31.99
CA LEU A 5 -31.33 6.36 -31.71
C LEU A 5 -30.11 6.66 -30.82
N PHE A 6 -30.07 6.13 -29.60
CA PHE A 6 -28.83 6.04 -28.81
C PHE A 6 -28.16 4.71 -29.16
N PRO A 7 -26.95 4.70 -29.77
CA PRO A 7 -26.27 3.47 -30.11
C PRO A 7 -25.61 2.87 -28.86
N PRO A 8 -25.51 1.54 -28.76
CA PRO A 8 -24.66 0.89 -27.78
C PRO A 8 -23.22 0.98 -28.28
N PHE A 9 -22.51 2.07 -27.98
CA PHE A 9 -21.10 2.19 -28.31
C PHE A 9 -20.26 1.58 -27.16
N LEU A 10 -20.13 0.27 -27.26
CA LEU A 10 -18.94 -0.48 -26.91
C LEU A 10 -17.67 0.33 -27.26
N ALA A 11 -16.93 0.78 -26.23
CA ALA A 11 -15.46 0.86 -26.20
C ALA A 11 -14.99 1.85 -25.12
N LEU A 12 -14.61 1.33 -23.96
CA LEU A 12 -13.23 1.53 -23.53
C LEU A 12 -12.79 0.25 -22.83
N LEU A 13 -12.26 -0.68 -23.63
CA LEU A 13 -11.20 -1.55 -23.12
C LEU A 13 -10.17 -0.58 -22.56
N LEU A 14 -10.16 -0.36 -21.24
CA LEU A 14 -8.97 0.17 -20.60
C LEU A 14 -7.90 -0.83 -20.98
N SER A 15 -7.09 -0.41 -21.93
CA SER A 15 -5.88 -1.10 -22.32
C SER A 15 -5.18 -1.30 -20.99
N LEU A 16 -5.05 -2.55 -20.54
CA LEU A 16 -4.06 -2.90 -19.54
C LEU A 16 -2.71 -2.75 -20.24
N THR A 17 -2.38 -1.53 -20.65
CA THR A 17 -0.99 -1.13 -20.76
C THR A 17 -0.51 -1.23 -19.33
N ALA A 18 0.15 -2.35 -19.02
CA ALA A 18 1.06 -2.48 -17.91
C ALA A 18 2.19 -1.46 -18.13
N GLN A 19 1.83 -0.17 -18.07
CA GLN A 19 2.78 0.86 -17.80
C GLN A 19 3.21 0.56 -16.38
N ALA A 20 4.48 0.22 -16.21
CA ALA A 20 5.18 0.42 -14.96
C ALA A 20 5.15 1.93 -14.68
N GLN A 21 3.97 2.44 -14.33
CA GLN A 21 3.81 3.77 -13.82
C GLN A 21 4.58 3.74 -12.51
N SER A 22 5.56 4.64 -12.38
CA SER A 22 6.28 4.82 -11.13
C SER A 22 5.25 4.94 -10.01
N CYS A 23 5.33 4.02 -9.05
CA CYS A 23 4.36 4.00 -7.98
C CYS A 23 4.95 4.69 -6.76
N LEU A 24 4.45 5.91 -6.54
CA LEU A 24 4.75 6.70 -5.35
C LEU A 24 6.27 6.88 -5.14
N PRO A 25 7.00 7.50 -6.09
CA PRO A 25 8.44 7.75 -5.94
C PRO A 25 8.77 8.66 -4.76
N ASP A 26 7.85 9.57 -4.43
CA ASP A 26 7.95 10.45 -3.27
C ASP A 26 7.37 9.82 -1.99
N GLY A 27 6.92 8.57 -2.05
CA GLY A 27 6.34 7.86 -0.92
C GLY A 27 4.87 8.17 -0.63
N ILE A 28 4.38 7.69 0.51
CA ILE A 28 2.99 7.86 0.96
C ILE A 28 2.88 7.93 2.48
N THR A 29 1.93 8.73 2.96
CA THR A 29 1.56 8.79 4.38
C THR A 29 0.09 8.37 4.58
N PHE A 30 -0.12 7.35 5.41
CA PHE A 30 -1.43 6.94 5.89
C PHE A 30 -1.69 7.56 7.27
N SER A 31 -2.61 8.52 7.34
CA SER A 31 -3.04 9.18 8.58
C SER A 31 -4.44 8.74 9.04
N ILE A 32 -5.24 8.13 8.15
CA ILE A 32 -6.57 7.58 8.44
C ILE A 32 -6.78 6.23 7.75
N GLN A 33 -7.61 5.36 8.33
CA GLN A 33 -7.90 4.02 7.81
C GLN A 33 -8.42 4.04 6.36
N ALA A 34 -9.26 5.01 6.02
CA ALA A 34 -9.80 5.13 4.67
C ALA A 34 -8.70 5.23 3.59
N GLN A 35 -7.54 5.81 3.89
CA GLN A 35 -6.42 5.89 2.93
C GLN A 35 -5.79 4.51 2.68
N VAL A 36 -5.71 3.67 3.72
CA VAL A 36 -5.25 2.28 3.58
C VAL A 36 -6.28 1.49 2.77
N ASP A 37 -7.56 1.60 3.13
CA ASP A 37 -8.65 0.86 2.48
C ASP A 37 -8.81 1.21 1.00
N GLN A 38 -8.53 2.47 0.65
CA GLN A 38 -8.62 2.96 -0.72
C GLN A 38 -7.34 2.73 -1.54
N PHE A 39 -6.24 2.27 -0.94
CA PHE A 39 -4.96 2.10 -1.63
C PHE A 39 -5.08 1.27 -2.94
N PRO A 40 -5.75 0.10 -2.98
CA PRO A 40 -5.87 -0.67 -4.21
C PRO A 40 -6.70 0.03 -5.31
N ALA A 41 -7.62 0.93 -4.92
CA ALA A 41 -8.46 1.68 -5.83
C ALA A 41 -7.76 2.94 -6.35
N MET A 42 -6.96 3.60 -5.51
CA MET A 42 -6.21 4.81 -5.87
C MET A 42 -4.94 4.48 -6.65
N TYR A 43 -4.30 3.35 -6.36
CA TYR A 43 -3.04 2.91 -6.97
C TYR A 43 -3.18 1.49 -7.55
N PRO A 44 -4.07 1.29 -8.55
CA PRO A 44 -4.36 -0.02 -9.09
C PRO A 44 -3.10 -0.67 -9.68
N GLY A 45 -2.79 -1.89 -9.21
CA GLY A 45 -1.63 -2.66 -9.66
C GLY A 45 -0.29 -2.23 -9.04
N CYS A 46 -0.28 -1.25 -8.13
CA CYS A 46 0.93 -0.89 -7.40
C CYS A 46 1.30 -1.98 -6.39
N THR A 47 2.36 -2.72 -6.68
CA THR A 47 2.95 -3.71 -5.78
C THR A 47 4.29 -3.27 -5.19
N THR A 48 4.83 -2.15 -5.64
CA THR A 48 6.11 -1.59 -5.17
C THR A 48 5.92 -0.11 -4.95
N ILE A 49 6.04 0.36 -3.71
CA ILE A 49 6.10 1.79 -3.42
C ILE A 49 7.58 2.17 -3.55
N GLU A 50 7.90 3.08 -4.46
CA GLU A 50 9.28 3.46 -4.75
C GLU A 50 9.90 4.35 -3.66
N GLY A 51 9.08 5.16 -3.00
CA GLY A 51 9.50 6.02 -1.88
C GLY A 51 9.29 5.41 -0.50
N GLU A 52 9.21 6.28 0.49
CA GLU A 52 9.00 5.97 1.91
C GLU A 52 7.52 5.78 2.27
N VAL A 53 7.24 5.01 3.32
CA VAL A 53 5.88 4.76 3.82
C VAL A 53 5.80 5.17 5.29
N TYR A 54 4.91 6.11 5.59
CA TYR A 54 4.57 6.48 6.97
C TYR A 54 3.16 6.04 7.32
N VAL A 55 3.00 5.35 8.43
CA VAL A 55 1.70 5.09 9.07
C VAL A 55 1.66 5.94 10.33
N ARG A 56 0.71 6.88 10.42
CA ARG A 56 0.65 7.90 11.47
C ARG A 56 -0.62 7.76 12.32
N PRO A 57 -0.59 8.18 13.59
CA PRO A 57 -1.74 8.11 14.46
C PRO A 57 -2.70 9.28 14.16
N PRO A 58 -3.95 9.24 14.66
CA PRO A 58 -4.59 8.18 15.44
C PRO A 58 -5.48 7.25 14.61
N GLY A 59 -5.52 7.42 13.28
CA GLY A 59 -6.63 6.93 12.46
C GLY A 59 -6.45 5.58 11.78
N VAL A 60 -5.27 4.95 11.85
CA VAL A 60 -4.99 3.66 11.20
C VAL A 60 -5.01 2.53 12.22
N THR A 61 -5.81 1.50 11.95
CA THR A 61 -6.07 0.36 12.86
C THR A 61 -5.58 -0.97 12.30
N ASN A 62 -5.48 -1.10 10.98
CA ASN A 62 -4.96 -2.26 10.29
C ASN A 62 -4.35 -1.85 8.94
N LEU A 63 -3.61 -2.77 8.32
CA LEU A 63 -2.95 -2.60 7.02
C LEU A 63 -3.50 -3.56 5.95
N ASP A 64 -4.66 -4.19 6.18
CA ASP A 64 -5.09 -5.38 5.43
C ASP A 64 -5.21 -5.16 3.92
N SER A 65 -5.54 -3.93 3.50
CA SER A 65 -5.63 -3.57 2.08
C SER A 65 -4.27 -3.44 1.39
N LEU A 66 -3.16 -3.58 2.12
CA LEU A 66 -1.79 -3.60 1.58
C LEU A 66 -1.28 -5.02 1.30
N ILE A 67 -2.11 -6.07 1.42
CA ILE A 67 -1.71 -7.49 1.28
C ILE A 67 -1.02 -7.84 -0.05
N GLY A 68 -1.17 -7.02 -1.08
CA GLY A 68 -0.51 -7.17 -2.38
C GLY A 68 0.83 -6.44 -2.53
N LEU A 69 1.24 -5.65 -1.53
CA LEU A 69 2.48 -4.88 -1.55
C LEU A 69 3.68 -5.81 -1.34
N LYS A 70 4.64 -5.75 -2.27
CA LYS A 70 5.83 -6.60 -2.31
C LYS A 70 7.09 -5.88 -1.88
N SER A 71 7.21 -4.59 -2.17
CA SER A 71 8.40 -3.84 -1.76
C SER A 71 8.13 -2.37 -1.47
N ILE A 72 8.97 -1.81 -0.60
CA ILE A 72 9.07 -0.39 -0.30
C ILE A 72 10.52 0.02 -0.62
N GLY A 73 10.71 1.03 -1.46
CA GLY A 73 12.04 1.48 -1.87
C GLY A 73 12.74 2.33 -0.81
N GLY A 74 11.97 3.08 -0.02
CA GLY A 74 12.47 3.88 1.10
C GLY A 74 12.31 3.20 2.46
N ASP A 75 12.17 4.04 3.50
CA ASP A 75 11.91 3.61 4.86
C ASP A 75 10.44 3.22 5.07
N LEU A 76 10.17 2.30 5.99
CA LEU A 76 8.83 2.02 6.51
C LEU A 76 8.76 2.43 7.98
N VAL A 77 7.92 3.42 8.29
CA VAL A 77 7.76 3.97 9.63
C VAL A 77 6.33 3.76 10.12
N ILE A 78 6.17 2.99 11.18
CA ILE A 78 4.87 2.69 11.80
C ILE A 78 4.76 3.39 13.16
N ASP A 79 4.00 4.47 13.16
CA ASP A 79 3.61 5.27 14.31
C ASP A 79 2.09 5.12 14.52
N ALA A 80 1.62 3.89 14.73
CA ALA A 80 0.20 3.59 14.94
C ALA A 80 0.03 2.37 15.86
N ASN A 81 -1.06 2.36 16.63
CA ASN A 81 -1.38 1.29 17.57
C ASN A 81 -2.01 0.09 16.86
N LEU A 82 -1.26 -0.51 15.96
CA LEU A 82 -1.64 -1.73 15.27
C LEU A 82 -1.56 -2.91 16.22
N VAL A 83 -2.45 -3.88 16.03
CA VAL A 83 -2.43 -5.18 16.75
C VAL A 83 -1.76 -6.28 15.93
N SER A 84 -1.63 -6.07 14.61
CA SER A 84 -1.06 -7.02 13.66
C SER A 84 -0.46 -6.30 12.45
N LEU A 85 0.50 -6.96 11.79
CA LEU A 85 1.10 -6.57 10.52
C LEU A 85 0.67 -7.47 9.34
N HIS A 86 -0.37 -8.29 9.50
CA HIS A 86 -0.84 -9.25 8.49
C HIS A 86 -1.03 -8.65 7.08
N GLY A 87 -1.47 -7.39 7.00
CA GLY A 87 -1.56 -6.67 5.73
C GLY A 87 -0.24 -6.48 4.98
N LEU A 88 0.92 -6.81 5.58
CA LEU A 88 2.25 -6.76 4.98
C LEU A 88 2.85 -8.16 4.74
N ASP A 89 2.10 -9.25 4.85
CA ASP A 89 2.61 -10.63 4.71
C ASP A 89 3.27 -10.95 3.35
N SER A 90 2.94 -10.16 2.32
CA SER A 90 3.55 -10.25 0.98
C SER A 90 4.79 -9.39 0.81
N LEU A 91 5.16 -8.57 1.82
CA LEU A 91 6.29 -7.67 1.74
C LEU A 91 7.60 -8.46 1.80
N GLU A 92 8.36 -8.39 0.71
CA GLU A 92 9.61 -9.11 0.50
C GLU A 92 10.83 -8.22 0.82
N SER A 93 10.75 -6.91 0.55
CA SER A 93 11.86 -6.00 0.78
C SER A 93 11.46 -4.59 1.22
N ILE A 94 12.31 -4.01 2.06
CA ILE A 94 12.34 -2.59 2.40
C ILE A 94 13.74 -2.12 2.01
N GLY A 95 13.84 -1.10 1.14
CA GLY A 95 15.12 -0.59 0.66
C GLY A 95 15.84 0.26 1.71
N GLY A 96 15.08 0.90 2.60
CA GLY A 96 15.57 1.61 3.77
C GLY A 96 15.44 0.81 5.07
N ASN A 97 15.14 1.52 6.15
CA ASN A 97 14.98 0.99 7.49
C ASN A 97 13.51 0.75 7.83
N PHE A 98 13.30 -0.05 8.86
CA PHE A 98 12.00 -0.27 9.46
C PHE A 98 11.98 0.25 10.90
N TRP A 99 11.08 1.20 11.20
CA TRP A 99 10.91 1.73 12.55
C TRP A 99 9.47 1.61 13.02
N MET A 100 9.31 1.32 14.32
CA MET A 100 8.01 1.19 14.97
C MET A 100 8.05 1.79 16.38
N TYR A 101 7.14 2.71 16.69
CA TYR A 101 7.20 3.49 17.95
C TYR A 101 6.08 3.16 18.94
N PHE A 102 4.83 3.04 18.50
CA PHE A 102 3.66 2.90 19.38
C PHE A 102 2.75 1.75 18.94
N THR A 103 3.26 0.54 19.04
CA THR A 103 2.54 -0.66 18.62
C THR A 103 2.04 -1.48 19.81
N SER A 104 0.91 -2.19 19.63
CA SER A 104 0.51 -3.30 20.49
C SER A 104 0.66 -4.65 19.78
N VAL A 105 1.34 -4.67 18.62
CA VAL A 105 1.64 -5.88 17.85
C VAL A 105 2.37 -6.89 18.75
N GLN A 106 1.73 -8.04 18.93
CA GLN A 106 2.32 -9.19 19.63
C GLN A 106 2.95 -10.18 18.65
N ASP A 107 2.64 -10.05 17.36
CA ASP A 107 3.07 -10.96 16.31
C ASP A 107 3.72 -10.21 15.13
N MET A 108 5.02 -10.44 14.96
CA MET A 108 5.85 -9.88 13.88
C MET A 108 5.96 -10.84 12.68
N SER A 109 5.19 -11.93 12.66
CA SER A 109 5.25 -12.97 11.62
C SER A 109 5.09 -12.42 10.20
N GLY A 110 4.34 -11.33 10.02
CA GLY A 110 4.15 -10.69 8.72
C GLY A 110 5.41 -10.09 8.09
N LEU A 111 6.53 -9.97 8.82
CA LEU A 111 7.82 -9.49 8.28
C LEU A 111 8.88 -10.60 8.16
N ASN A 112 8.49 -11.87 8.29
CA ASN A 112 9.42 -13.01 8.30
C ASN A 112 10.22 -13.22 6.99
N LYS A 113 9.85 -12.55 5.90
CA LYS A 113 10.51 -12.66 4.58
C LYS A 113 11.60 -11.61 4.33
N GLN A 114 11.77 -10.64 5.23
CA GLN A 114 12.66 -9.51 4.98
C GLN A 114 14.14 -9.92 5.06
N SER A 115 14.88 -9.68 3.99
CA SER A 115 16.34 -9.76 4.01
C SER A 115 16.91 -8.43 4.51
N GLY A 116 17.66 -8.44 5.61
CA GLY A 116 18.35 -7.25 6.14
C GLY A 116 17.68 -6.53 7.33
N PHE A 117 16.67 -7.12 7.95
CA PHE A 117 16.01 -6.54 9.13
C PHE A 117 16.98 -6.40 10.32
N VAL A 118 17.32 -5.17 10.69
CA VAL A 118 17.94 -4.83 11.98
C VAL A 118 16.90 -4.06 12.80
N ALA A 119 16.25 -4.75 13.74
CA ALA A 119 15.47 -4.05 14.77
C ALA A 119 16.44 -3.30 15.69
N HIS A 120 16.24 -1.98 15.82
CA HIS A 120 16.85 -1.16 16.86
C HIS A 120 15.85 -0.88 17.99
#